data_AF-A0A1N6H572-F1
#
_entry.id   AF-A0A1N6H572-F1
#
_cell.length_a   1.000
_cell.length_b   1.000
_cell.length_c   1.000
_cell.angle_alpha   90.00
_cell.angle_beta   90.00
_cell.angle_gamma   90.00
#
_symmetry.space_group_name_H-M   'P 1'
#
loop_
_entity.id
_entity.type
_entity.pdbx_description
1 polymer ?
#
loop_
_entity_poly.entity_id
_entity_poly.type
_entity_poly.pdbx_seq_one_letter_code
_entity_poly.pdbx_strand_id
1 'polypeptide(L)' 'MESNGSRQAQRLNALHVVEAELEHLDWATQQPMQRILNAGYWRRRVLAVKAGYELTHQQGVRLEQILQRLGNAAQSAG' A
#
# COMPACT_ATOMS: atom_id res chain seq x y z
N MET A 1 5.68 32.67 -12.31
CA MET A 1 5.81 32.28 -10.89
C MET A 1 5.06 30.99 -10.72
N GLU A 2 5.79 29.94 -10.32
CA GLU A 2 5.33 28.57 -10.25
C GLU A 2 4.18 28.38 -9.25
N SER A 3 3.16 27.60 -9.62
CA SER A 3 2.17 27.08 -8.68
C SER A 3 2.80 25.96 -7.85
N ASN A 4 3.75 26.33 -7.00
CA ASN A 4 4.37 25.45 -6.03
C ASN A 4 3.56 25.54 -4.73
N GLY A 5 2.73 24.53 -4.50
CA GLY A 5 1.85 24.46 -3.36
C GLY A 5 1.31 23.06 -3.25
N SER A 6 2.25 22.13 -3.12
CA SER A 6 2.05 20.76 -2.67
C SER A 6 0.82 20.67 -1.79
N ARG A 7 -0.20 20.00 -2.33
CA ARG A 7 -1.20 19.30 -1.54
C ARG A 7 -0.40 18.32 -0.70
N GLN A 8 0.18 18.79 0.42
CA GLN A 8 0.36 18.03 1.64
C GLN A 8 -0.99 17.36 1.78
N ALA A 9 -1.10 16.14 1.23
CA ALA A 9 -2.27 15.32 1.37
C ALA A 9 -2.53 15.37 2.86
N GLN A 10 -3.64 16.00 3.23
CA GLN A 10 -4.09 16.04 4.61
C GLN A 10 -3.95 14.60 5.05
N ARG A 11 -2.95 14.30 5.88
CA ARG A 11 -2.67 12.92 6.28
C ARG A 11 -3.89 12.57 7.08
N LEU A 12 -4.84 11.90 6.45
CA LEU A 12 -6.17 11.75 7.01
C LEU A 12 -5.99 10.87 8.23
N ASN A 13 -6.35 11.38 9.41
CA ASN A 13 -6.52 10.57 10.61
C ASN A 13 -7.79 9.72 10.44
N ALA A 14 -7.75 8.79 9.50
CA ALA A 14 -8.86 7.91 9.16
C ALA A 14 -8.47 6.48 9.49
N LEU A 15 -8.21 6.23 10.78
CA LEU A 15 -7.72 4.94 11.29
C LEU A 15 -8.55 3.75 10.75
N HIS A 16 -9.87 3.89 10.72
CA HIS A 16 -10.79 2.86 10.23
C HIS A 16 -10.69 2.63 8.71
N VAL A 17 -10.45 3.69 7.93
CA VAL A 17 -10.23 3.57 6.48
C VAL A 17 -8.91 2.86 6.19
N VAL A 18 -7.86 3.21 6.94
CA VAL A 18 -6.56 2.55 6.82
C VAL A 18 -6.66 1.07 7.18
N GLU A 19 -7.37 0.70 8.25
CA GLU A 19 -7.59 -0.71 8.58
C GLU A 19 -8.30 -1.46 7.46
N ALA A 20 -9.41 -0.93 6.93
CA ALA A 20 -10.15 -1.57 5.84
C ALA A 20 -9.31 -1.74 4.56
N GLU A 21 -8.50 -0.73 4.22
CA GLU A 21 -7.56 -0.81 3.09
C GLU A 21 -6.48 -1.86 3.34
N LEU A 22 -5.92 -1.94 4.56
CA LEU A 22 -4.92 -2.95 4.91
C LEU A 22 -5.50 -4.36 4.91
N GLU A 23 -6.73 -4.55 5.38
CA GLU A 23 -7.43 -5.83 5.27
C GLU A 23 -7.64 -6.24 3.82
N HIS A 24 -8.10 -5.33 2.97
CA HIS A 24 -8.25 -5.58 1.54
C HIS A 24 -6.91 -5.94 0.88
N LEU A 25 -5.85 -5.19 1.15
CA LEU A 25 -4.52 -5.41 0.59
C LEU A 25 -3.93 -6.74 1.07
N ASP A 26 -4.11 -7.09 2.34
CA ASP A 26 -3.60 -8.36 2.86
C ASP A 26 -4.32 -9.55 2.22
N TRP A 27 -5.65 -9.50 2.10
CA TRP A 27 -6.41 -10.54 1.40
C TRP A 27 -6.05 -10.63 -0.09
N ALA A 28 -6.00 -9.50 -0.79
CA ALA A 28 -5.76 -9.45 -2.23
C ALA A 28 -4.36 -9.95 -2.62
N THR A 29 -3.34 -9.67 -1.79
CA THR A 29 -1.95 -10.08 -2.05
C THR A 29 -1.64 -11.53 -1.68
N GLN A 30 -2.57 -12.23 -1.03
CA GLN A 30 -2.50 -13.67 -0.81
C GLN A 30 -3.13 -14.48 -1.95
N GLN A 31 -3.92 -13.84 -2.81
CA GLN A 31 -4.53 -14.51 -3.96
C GLN A 31 -3.51 -14.73 -5.09
N PRO A 32 -3.70 -15.75 -5.94
CA PRO A 32 -2.91 -15.92 -7.16
C PRO A 32 -2.93 -14.65 -8.01
N MET A 33 -1.74 -14.16 -8.35
CA MET A 33 -1.61 -12.88 -9.05
C MET A 33 -2.06 -13.01 -10.51
N GLN A 34 -2.94 -12.11 -10.92
CA GLN A 34 -3.33 -11.98 -12.33
C GLN A 34 -2.36 -11.07 -13.07
N ARG A 35 -2.23 -11.24 -14.39
CA ARG A 35 -1.29 -10.47 -15.22
C ARG A 35 -1.42 -8.95 -15.05
N ILE A 36 -2.66 -8.46 -14.94
CA ILE A 36 -2.98 -7.04 -14.78
C ILE A 36 -2.80 -6.59 -13.33
N LEU A 37 -3.26 -7.39 -12.37
CA LEU A 37 -3.17 -7.14 -10.92
C LEU A 37 -1.96 -7.86 -10.33
N ASN A 38 -0.79 -7.56 -10.89
CA ASN A 38 0.48 -8.21 -10.52
C ASN A 38 1.13 -7.58 -9.28
N ALA A 39 2.25 -8.16 -8.83
CA ALA A 39 2.99 -7.69 -7.67
C ALA A 39 3.34 -6.18 -7.73
N GLY A 40 3.68 -5.67 -8.93
CA GLY A 40 3.98 -4.26 -9.13
C GLY A 40 2.77 -3.35 -8.97
N TYR A 41 1.59 -3.78 -9.45
CA TYR A 41 0.34 -3.05 -9.23
C TYR A 41 0.01 -2.95 -7.73
N TRP A 42 0.04 -4.06 -7.02
CA TRP A 42 -0.26 -4.08 -5.59
C TRP A 42 0.77 -3.29 -4.79
N ARG A 43 2.05 -3.36 -5.14
CA ARG A 43 3.09 -2.55 -4.48
C ARG A 43 2.80 -1.06 -4.59
N ARG A 44 2.33 -0.57 -5.75
CA ARG A 44 1.93 0.84 -5.92
C ARG A 44 0.74 1.20 -5.02
N ARG A 45 -0.25 0.32 -4.89
CA ARG A 45 -1.41 0.54 -4.00
C ARG A 45 -0.99 0.64 -2.53
N VAL A 46 -0.14 -0.27 -2.08
CA VAL A 46 0.38 -0.28 -0.70
C VAL A 46 1.17 1.00 -0.41
N LEU A 47 2.02 1.45 -1.33
CA LEU A 47 2.78 2.69 -1.19
C LEU A 47 1.87 3.94 -1.20
N ALA A 48 0.78 3.93 -1.96
CA ALA A 48 -0.18 5.02 -1.96
C ALA A 48 -0.87 5.18 -0.59
N VAL A 49 -1.19 4.07 0.09
CA VAL A 49 -1.71 4.11 1.48
C VAL A 49 -0.65 4.68 2.43
N LYS A 50 0.60 4.23 2.33
CA LYS A 50 1.71 4.77 3.14
C LYS A 50 1.92 6.27 2.96
N ALA A 51 1.74 6.79 1.74
CA ALA A 51 1.92 8.20 1.43
C ALA A 51 0.69 9.06 1.76
N GLY A 52 -0.52 8.48 1.72
CA GLY A 52 -1.78 9.21 1.88
C GLY A 52 -2.26 9.37 3.32
N TYR A 53 -1.79 8.53 4.25
CA TYR A 53 -2.30 8.46 5.61
C TYR A 53 -1.20 8.58 6.66
N GLU A 54 -1.59 9.03 7.86
CA GLU A 54 -0.77 8.83 9.04
C GLU A 54 -1.08 7.45 9.62
N LEU A 55 -0.05 6.60 9.68
CA LEU A 55 -0.19 5.22 10.11
C LEU A 55 0.19 5.08 11.57
N THR A 56 -0.54 4.27 12.31
CA THR A 56 -0.04 3.77 13.59
C THR A 56 1.17 2.86 13.36
N HIS A 57 1.93 2.60 14.42
CA HIS A 57 3.06 1.67 14.35
C HIS A 57 2.61 0.27 13.86
N GLN A 58 1.50 -0.24 14.39
CA GLN A 58 0.96 -1.55 14.00
C GLN A 58 0.55 -1.58 12.52
N GLN A 59 -0.09 -0.52 12.02
CA GLN A 59 -0.44 -0.38 10.60
C GLN A 59 0.79 -0.32 9.70
N GLY A 60 1.83 0.40 10.14
CA GLY A 60 3.12 0.46 9.45
C GLY A 60 3.78 -0.92 9.33
N VAL A 61 3.81 -1.69 10.41
CA VAL A 61 4.38 -3.06 10.42
C VAL A 61 3.60 -3.97 9.47
N ARG A 62 2.26 -3.94 9.51
CA ARG A 62 1.41 -4.75 8.62
C ARG A 62 1.65 -4.40 7.14
N LEU A 63 1.79 -3.11 6.84
CA LEU A 63 2.10 -2.61 5.51
C LEU A 63 3.45 -3.14 5.00
N GLU A 64 4.48 -3.14 5.85
CA GLU A 64 5.80 -3.66 5.50
C GLU A 64 5.80 -5.17 5.22
N GLN A 65 5.02 -5.95 5.98
CA GLN A 65 4.84 -7.38 5.72
C GLN A 65 4.23 -7.64 4.34
N ILE A 66 3.22 -6.86 3.95
CA ILE A 66 2.62 -6.94 2.61
C ILE A 66 3.66 -6.59 1.53
N LEU A 67 4.46 -5.53 1.74
CA LEU A 67 5.52 -5.14 0.79
C LEU A 67 6.60 -6.21 0.63
N GLN A 68 7.01 -6.87 1.72
CA GLN A 68 7.97 -7.97 1.67
C GLN A 68 7.41 -9.15 0.87
N ARG A 69 6.16 -9.56 1.13
CA ARG A 69 5.48 -10.63 0.38
C ARG A 69 5.44 -10.33 -1.12
N LEU A 70 5.09 -9.10 -1.49
CA LEU A 70 5.08 -8.64 -2.88
C LEU A 70 6.47 -8.62 -3.52
N GLY A 71 7.51 -8.27 -2.76
CA GLY A 71 8.89 -8.35 -3.21
C GLY A 71 9.32 -9.78 -3.54
N ASN A 72 8.94 -10.75 -2.71
CA ASN A 72 9.24 -12.17 -2.94
C ASN A 72 8.48 -12.71 -4.16
N ALA A 73 7.19 -12.38 -4.28
CA ALA A 73 6.37 -12.80 -5.42
C ALA A 73 6.85 -12.23 -6.76
N ALA A 74 7.40 -11.00 -6.77
CA ALA A 74 8.00 -10.41 -7.97
C ALA A 74 9.31 -11.11 -8.38
N GLN A 75 10.07 -11.64 -7.42
CA GLN A 75 11.33 -12.35 -7.67
C GLN A 75 11.11 -13.79 -8.15
N SER A 76 10.00 -14.43 -7.75
CA SER A 76 9.66 -15.80 -8.19
C SER A 76 9.03 -15.89 -9.58
N ALA A 77 8.67 -14.75 -10.18
CA ALA A 77 8.00 -14.67 -11.49
C ALA A 77 8.94 -14.25 -12.64
N GLY A 78 10.24 -14.09 -12.38
CA GLY A 78 11.29 -13.84 -13.37
C GLY A 78 12.13 -15.08 -13.60
#